data_AF-A0A076HIC4-F1
#
_entry.id   AF-A0A076HIC4-F1
#
_cell.length_a   1.000
_cell.length_b   1.000
_cell.length_c   1.000
_cell.angle_alpha   90.00
_cell.angle_beta   90.00
_cell.angle_gamma   90.00
#
_symmetry.space_group_name_H-M   'P 1'
#
loop_
_entity.id
_entity.type
_entity.pdbx_description
1 polymer ?
#
loop_
_entity_poly.entity_id
_entity_poly.type
_entity_poly.pdbx_seq_one_letter_code
_entity_poly.pdbx_strand_id
1 'polypeptide(L)'
;MTEQLQQAYNALMVKAPGAAFQKARSLYLNKYPLPQPTSTIPLRLYVCDEQLEESIQPANDGDPNHRLAILRSRPGQLAVVHWQQPQPAEPEQLRLYLQDTWNLNLNELDVTALNTPWFREGGHQSRFAAPTGLAWQQQILLTLKEEK
;
A
#
# COMPACT_ATOMS: atom_id res chain seq x y z
N MET A 1 11.13 -9.63 -3.83
CA MET A 1 10.04 -8.65 -3.96
C MET A 1 9.49 -8.73 -5.37
N THR A 2 8.18 -8.80 -5.54
CA THR A 2 7.57 -8.95 -6.87
C THR A 2 7.37 -7.59 -7.50
N GLU A 3 7.86 -7.44 -8.74
CA GLU A 3 7.86 -6.15 -9.46
C GLU A 3 6.44 -5.58 -9.57
N GLN A 4 5.46 -6.46 -9.82
CA GLN A 4 4.05 -6.10 -9.94
C GLN A 4 3.46 -5.51 -8.65
N LEU A 5 3.73 -6.10 -7.48
CA LEU A 5 3.24 -5.58 -6.20
C LEU A 5 3.82 -4.20 -5.91
N GLN A 6 5.12 -4.03 -6.17
CA GLN A 6 5.82 -2.76 -6.01
C GLN A 6 5.28 -1.67 -6.96
N GLN A 7 5.03 -2.01 -8.23
CA GLN A 7 4.44 -1.10 -9.21
C GLN A 7 3.01 -0.69 -8.82
N ALA A 8 2.18 -1.64 -8.38
CA ALA A 8 0.82 -1.36 -7.92
C ALA A 8 0.82 -0.46 -6.67
N TYR A 9 1.72 -0.73 -5.71
CA TYR A 9 1.87 0.12 -4.53
C TYR A 9 2.28 1.54 -4.93
N ASN A 10 3.27 1.69 -5.81
CA ASN A 10 3.65 3.01 -6.33
C ASN A 10 2.49 3.75 -6.99
N ALA A 11 1.72 3.06 -7.85
CA ALA A 11 0.57 3.63 -8.55
C ALA A 11 -0.55 4.06 -7.60
N LEU A 12 -0.77 3.32 -6.51
CA LEU A 12 -1.69 3.70 -5.44
C LEU A 12 -1.17 4.95 -4.70
N MET A 13 0.11 4.97 -4.32
CA MET A 13 0.70 5.99 -3.46
C MET A 13 0.88 7.36 -4.14
N VAL A 14 1.11 7.39 -5.46
CA VAL A 14 1.19 8.65 -6.23
C VAL A 14 -0.09 9.48 -6.13
N LYS A 15 -1.24 8.84 -5.88
CA LYS A 15 -2.54 9.50 -5.77
C LYS A 15 -3.02 9.67 -4.32
N ALA A 16 -2.24 9.19 -3.34
CA ALA A 16 -2.60 9.30 -1.93
C ALA A 16 -2.53 10.76 -1.45
N PRO A 17 -3.44 11.21 -0.57
CA PRO A 17 -3.39 12.56 0.03
C PRO A 17 -2.03 12.82 0.71
N GLY A 18 -1.57 14.08 0.83
CA GLY A 18 -0.27 14.36 1.45
C GLY A 18 -0.10 13.82 2.89
N ALA A 19 1.13 13.55 3.32
CA ALA A 19 1.47 12.96 4.63
C ALA A 19 0.86 13.70 5.83
N ALA A 20 0.70 15.02 5.73
CA ALA A 20 0.05 15.86 6.74
C ALA A 20 -1.44 15.50 6.99
N PHE A 21 -2.11 14.87 6.03
CA PHE A 21 -3.54 14.53 6.10
C PHE A 21 -3.77 13.06 6.47
N GLN A 22 -3.26 12.64 7.63
CA GLN A 22 -3.29 11.24 8.09
C GLN A 22 -4.66 10.58 7.96
N LYS A 23 -5.73 11.22 8.44
CA LYS A 23 -7.11 10.68 8.35
C LYS A 23 -7.57 10.46 6.91
N ALA A 24 -7.28 11.41 6.03
CA ALA A 24 -7.64 11.30 4.62
C ALA A 24 -6.84 10.20 3.92
N ARG A 25 -5.55 10.04 4.26
CA ARG A 25 -4.72 8.94 3.76
C ARG A 25 -5.23 7.57 4.22
N SER A 26 -5.54 7.40 5.50
CA SER A 26 -6.13 6.16 6.00
C SER A 26 -7.44 5.82 5.29
N LEU A 27 -8.33 6.81 5.11
CA LEU A 27 -9.56 6.63 4.34
C LEU A 27 -9.31 6.26 2.88
N TYR A 28 -8.31 6.89 2.25
CA TYR A 28 -7.91 6.59 0.88
C TYR A 28 -7.44 5.13 0.72
N LEU A 29 -6.52 4.67 1.58
CA LEU A 29 -6.02 3.29 1.55
C LEU A 29 -7.12 2.26 1.83
N ASN A 30 -8.09 2.62 2.68
CA ASN A 30 -9.23 1.76 2.99
C ASN A 30 -10.25 1.69 1.84
N LYS A 31 -10.32 2.74 1.01
CA LYS A 31 -11.26 2.87 -0.10
C LYS A 31 -10.75 2.30 -1.42
N TYR A 32 -9.46 2.45 -1.70
CA TYR A 32 -8.88 2.11 -3.01
C TYR A 32 -7.97 0.87 -2.92
N PRO A 33 -8.28 -0.19 -3.68
CA PRO A 33 -7.40 -1.35 -3.75
C PRO A 33 -6.14 -1.03 -4.55
N LEU A 34 -5.12 -1.87 -4.38
CA LEU A 34 -3.97 -1.89 -5.27
C LEU A 34 -4.44 -2.14 -6.72
N PRO A 35 -3.98 -1.33 -7.69
CA PRO A 35 -4.24 -1.58 -9.09
C PRO A 35 -3.79 -2.99 -9.48
N GLN A 36 -4.69 -3.76 -10.07
CA GLN A 36 -4.45 -5.15 -10.45
C GLN A 36 -4.99 -5.41 -11.87
N PRO A 37 -4.45 -6.39 -12.61
CA PRO A 37 -5.02 -6.82 -13.87
C PRO A 37 -6.48 -7.26 -13.71
N THR A 38 -7.24 -7.16 -14.81
CA THR A 38 -8.60 -7.69 -14.83
C THR A 38 -8.56 -9.19 -14.57
N SER A 39 -9.27 -9.64 -13.52
CA SER A 39 -9.38 -11.04 -13.12
C SER A 39 -10.84 -11.41 -12.96
N THR A 40 -11.16 -12.68 -13.22
CA THR A 40 -12.48 -13.27 -12.96
C THR A 40 -12.70 -13.52 -11.47
N ILE A 41 -11.64 -13.56 -10.67
CA ILE A 41 -11.70 -13.80 -9.23
C ILE A 41 -12.06 -12.47 -8.53
N PRO A 42 -13.14 -12.41 -7.73
CA PRO A 42 -13.59 -11.19 -7.06
C PRO A 42 -12.76 -10.87 -5.81
N LEU A 43 -11.44 -11.01 -5.89
CA LEU A 43 -10.51 -10.67 -4.81
C LEU A 43 -9.77 -9.38 -5.15
N ARG A 44 -9.57 -8.54 -4.13
CA ARG A 44 -8.85 -7.28 -4.23
C ARG A 44 -7.87 -7.14 -3.08
N LEU A 45 -6.70 -6.58 -3.33
CA LEU A 45 -5.67 -6.36 -2.32
C LEU A 45 -5.70 -4.91 -1.84
N TYR A 46 -5.77 -4.69 -0.53
CA TYR A 46 -5.81 -3.38 0.11
C TYR A 46 -4.63 -3.20 1.07
N VAL A 47 -4.30 -1.94 1.37
CA VAL A 47 -3.34 -1.57 2.42
C VAL A 47 -4.13 -1.24 3.68
N CYS A 48 -3.86 -1.95 4.78
CA CYS A 48 -4.57 -1.75 6.04
C CYS A 48 -4.07 -0.53 6.80
N ASP A 49 -2.76 -0.39 6.85
CA ASP A 49 -2.05 0.61 7.63
C ASP A 49 -0.74 0.98 6.94
N GLU A 50 -0.24 2.15 7.31
CA GLU A 50 0.89 2.79 6.68
C GLU A 50 1.86 3.31 7.73
N GLN A 51 3.15 3.12 7.47
CA GLN A 51 4.26 3.66 8.22
C GLN A 51 4.91 4.75 7.36
N LEU A 52 4.83 5.99 7.84
CA LEU A 52 5.45 7.14 7.18
C LEU A 52 6.74 7.54 7.90
N GLU A 53 7.75 7.86 7.10
CA GLU A 53 9.01 8.41 7.57
C GLU A 53 9.35 9.63 6.72
N GLU A 54 9.53 10.77 7.39
CA GLU A 54 9.93 12.03 6.77
C GLU A 54 11.35 12.38 7.19
N SER A 55 12.19 12.75 6.23
CA SER A 55 13.53 13.24 6.50
C SER A 55 13.89 14.42 5.60
N ILE A 56 14.76 15.29 6.09
CA ILE A 56 15.30 16.41 5.33
C ILE A 56 16.82 16.28 5.35
N GLN A 57 17.44 16.33 4.18
CA GLN A 57 18.90 16.24 4.04
C GLN A 57 19.42 17.28 3.04
N PRO A 58 20.73 17.60 3.04
CA PRO A 58 21.32 18.42 1.98
C PRO A 58 21.08 17.81 0.59
N ALA A 59 20.88 18.66 -0.42
CA ALA A 59 20.62 18.21 -1.80
C ALA A 59 21.86 17.69 -2.53
N ASN A 60 23.06 17.98 -2.01
CA ASN A 60 24.36 17.59 -2.60
C ASN A 60 24.55 18.03 -4.06
N ASP A 61 23.88 19.11 -4.48
CA ASP A 61 23.93 19.70 -5.82
C ASP A 61 24.86 20.93 -5.91
N GLY A 62 25.54 21.26 -4.82
CA GLY A 62 26.46 22.40 -4.71
C GLY A 62 25.81 23.68 -4.17
N ASP A 63 24.50 23.74 -4.00
CA ASP A 63 23.82 24.88 -3.39
C ASP A 63 23.61 24.63 -1.87
N PRO A 64 24.22 25.44 -0.99
CA PRO A 64 24.09 25.27 0.46
C PRO A 64 22.67 25.54 0.99
N ASN A 65 21.81 26.18 0.21
CA ASN A 65 20.42 26.49 0.56
C ASN A 65 19.44 25.41 0.09
N HIS A 66 19.89 24.46 -0.71
CA HIS A 66 19.05 23.37 -1.17
C HIS A 66 18.95 22.25 -0.14
N ARG A 67 17.73 21.78 0.07
CA ARG A 67 17.39 20.62 0.91
C ARG A 67 16.55 19.66 0.10
N LEU A 68 16.74 18.37 0.30
CA LEU A 68 15.85 17.33 -0.17
C LEU A 68 14.95 16.89 0.98
N ALA A 69 13.65 17.14 0.85
CA ALA A 69 12.65 16.50 1.68
C ALA A 69 12.31 15.13 1.08
N ILE A 70 12.42 14.08 1.89
CA ILE A 70 12.17 12.71 1.51
C ILE A 70 11.03 12.19 2.36
N LEU A 71 9.97 11.72 1.68
CA LEU A 71 8.87 11.00 2.28
C LEU A 71 8.98 9.53 1.88
N ARG A 72 9.08 8.64 2.86
CA ARG A 72 9.02 7.19 2.67
C ARG A 72 7.74 6.64 3.27
N SER A 73 7.11 5.74 2.53
CA SER A 73 5.88 5.07 2.93
C SER A 73 6.07 3.56 2.81
N ARG A 74 5.69 2.83 3.86
CA ARG A 74 5.69 1.37 3.91
C ARG A 74 4.34 0.87 4.41
N PRO A 75 3.72 -0.13 3.77
CA PRO A 75 2.54 -0.77 4.33
C PRO A 75 2.97 -1.67 5.51
N GLY A 76 2.20 -1.67 6.60
CA GLY A 76 2.41 -2.64 7.68
C GLY A 76 1.72 -3.97 7.37
N GLN A 77 0.40 -3.93 7.14
CA GLN A 77 -0.39 -5.08 6.72
C GLN A 77 -1.10 -4.85 5.38
N LEU A 78 -1.32 -5.96 4.67
CA LEU A 78 -2.18 -6.03 3.49
C LEU A 78 -3.43 -6.86 3.81
N ALA A 79 -4.53 -6.56 3.13
CA ALA A 79 -5.78 -7.31 3.21
C ALA A 79 -6.22 -7.81 1.84
N VAL A 80 -6.46 -9.11 1.72
CA VAL A 80 -7.25 -9.65 0.62
C VAL A 80 -8.72 -9.54 1.01
N VAL A 81 -9.50 -8.86 0.18
CA VAL A 81 -10.94 -8.64 0.39
C VAL A 81 -11.73 -9.34 -0.70
N HIS A 82 -12.68 -10.19 -0.31
CA HIS A 82 -13.63 -10.86 -1.20
C HIS A 82 -14.72 -9.87 -1.63
N TRP A 83 -14.43 -9.11 -2.67
CA TRP A 83 -15.13 -7.90 -3.07
C TRP A 83 -16.61 -8.13 -3.36
N GLN A 84 -17.47 -7.41 -2.63
CA GLN A 84 -18.94 -7.51 -2.72
C GLN A 84 -19.52 -8.91 -2.44
N GLN A 85 -18.70 -9.82 -1.89
CA GLN A 85 -19.17 -11.16 -1.56
C GLN A 85 -19.53 -11.27 -0.07
N PRO A 86 -20.66 -11.93 0.25
CA PRO A 86 -21.13 -12.09 1.62
C PRO A 86 -20.46 -13.26 2.34
N GLN A 87 -19.63 -14.04 1.67
CA GLN A 87 -18.92 -15.20 2.23
C GLN A 87 -17.41 -15.02 2.09
N PRO A 88 -16.58 -15.66 2.92
CA PRO A 88 -15.14 -15.71 2.72
C PRO A 88 -14.80 -16.35 1.37
N ALA A 89 -13.64 -16.00 0.82
CA ALA A 89 -13.12 -16.66 -0.37
C ALA A 89 -12.65 -18.08 0.00
N GLU A 90 -12.82 -19.02 -0.93
CA GLU A 90 -12.30 -20.37 -0.73
C GLU A 90 -10.76 -20.33 -0.62
N PRO A 91 -10.13 -21.17 0.23
CA PRO A 91 -8.68 -21.16 0.41
C PRO A 91 -7.88 -21.31 -0.90
N GLU A 92 -8.38 -22.12 -1.83
CA GLU A 92 -7.75 -22.30 -3.14
C GLU A 92 -7.85 -21.04 -4.01
N GLN A 93 -8.98 -20.34 -3.99
CA GLN A 93 -9.14 -19.07 -4.71
C GLN A 93 -8.17 -18.01 -4.17
N LEU A 94 -8.02 -17.94 -2.85
CA LEU A 94 -7.07 -17.05 -2.20
C LEU A 94 -5.63 -17.37 -2.61
N ARG A 95 -5.26 -18.66 -2.61
CA ARG A 95 -3.94 -19.13 -3.02
C ARG A 95 -3.63 -18.76 -4.47
N LEU A 96 -4.54 -19.08 -5.40
CA LEU A 96 -4.38 -18.77 -6.82
C LEU A 96 -4.28 -17.26 -7.05
N TYR A 97 -5.14 -16.47 -6.41
CA TYR A 97 -5.11 -15.02 -6.53
C TYR A 97 -3.77 -14.42 -6.07
N LEU A 98 -3.26 -14.81 -4.90
CA LEU A 98 -1.98 -14.32 -4.38
C LEU A 98 -0.80 -14.74 -5.25
N GLN A 99 -0.80 -15.99 -5.72
CA GLN A 99 0.26 -16.53 -6.56
C GLN A 99 0.24 -15.92 -7.97
N ASP A 100 -0.91 -15.92 -8.63
CA ASP A 100 -1.00 -15.55 -10.05
C ASP A 100 -1.01 -14.03 -10.25
N THR A 101 -1.58 -13.27 -9.31
CA THR A 101 -1.69 -11.80 -9.44
C THR A 101 -0.53 -11.07 -8.78
N TRP A 102 0.02 -11.62 -7.69
CA TRP A 102 1.01 -10.89 -6.88
C TRP A 102 2.34 -11.64 -6.76
N ASN A 103 2.41 -12.87 -7.26
CA ASN A 103 3.53 -13.79 -7.09
C ASN A 103 3.93 -13.94 -5.60
N LEU A 104 2.90 -14.01 -4.75
CA LEU A 104 3.02 -14.23 -3.31
C LEU A 104 2.61 -15.67 -2.98
N ASN A 105 3.49 -16.38 -2.26
CA ASN A 105 3.24 -17.74 -1.83
C ASN A 105 2.43 -17.74 -0.52
N LEU A 106 1.20 -18.27 -0.56
CA LEU A 106 0.33 -18.35 0.62
C LEU A 106 0.97 -19.08 1.80
N ASN A 107 1.82 -20.08 1.55
CA ASN A 107 2.47 -20.86 2.61
C ASN A 107 3.58 -20.10 3.36
N GLU A 108 4.10 -19.03 2.76
CA GLU A 108 5.09 -18.14 3.38
C GLU A 108 4.44 -16.96 4.10
N LEU A 109 3.13 -16.79 3.92
CA LEU A 109 2.35 -15.72 4.51
C LEU A 109 1.59 -16.26 5.73
N ASP A 110 1.75 -15.59 6.86
CA ASP A 110 0.88 -15.80 8.02
C ASP A 110 -0.45 -15.07 7.77
N VAL A 111 -1.35 -15.74 7.02
CA VAL A 111 -2.64 -15.17 6.63
C VAL A 111 -3.70 -15.48 7.69
N THR A 112 -4.25 -14.43 8.27
CA THR A 112 -5.35 -14.51 9.25
C THR A 112 -6.66 -14.05 8.64
N ALA A 113 -7.66 -14.93 8.58
CA ALA A 113 -9.03 -14.55 8.23
C ALA A 113 -9.68 -13.78 9.38
N LEU A 114 -10.40 -12.70 9.08
CA LEU A 114 -11.13 -11.92 10.06
C LEU A 114 -12.64 -12.09 9.91
N ASN A 115 -13.33 -12.14 11.04
CA ASN A 115 -14.80 -12.23 11.09
C ASN A 115 -15.48 -10.90 10.75
N THR A 116 -14.78 -9.78 10.88
CA THR A 116 -15.33 -8.47 10.53
C THR A 116 -15.19 -8.20 9.04
N PRO A 117 -16.28 -7.91 8.32
CA PRO A 117 -16.21 -7.58 6.91
C PRO A 117 -15.52 -6.22 6.70
N TRP A 118 -14.93 -6.03 5.53
CA TRP A 118 -14.29 -4.77 5.13
C TRP A 118 -15.31 -3.67 4.86
N PHE A 119 -16.46 -4.02 4.27
CA PHE A 119 -17.60 -3.12 4.08
C PHE A 119 -18.73 -3.47 5.04
N ARG A 120 -19.68 -2.55 5.21
CA ARG A 120 -20.84 -2.75 6.09
C ARG A 120 -21.63 -4.01 5.73
N GLU A 121 -21.71 -4.38 4.46
CA GLU A 121 -22.52 -5.50 3.95
C GLU A 121 -21.72 -6.42 3.01
N GLY A 122 -20.49 -6.80 3.40
CA GLY A 122 -19.69 -7.78 2.66
C GLY A 122 -18.21 -7.41 2.57
N GLY A 123 -17.44 -8.13 1.77
CA GLY A 123 -15.99 -7.94 1.75
C GLY A 123 -15.31 -8.70 2.88
N HIS A 124 -15.55 -10.00 2.98
CA HIS A 124 -14.77 -10.83 3.90
C HIS A 124 -13.28 -10.65 3.63
N GLN A 125 -12.50 -10.55 4.72
CA GLN A 125 -11.11 -10.16 4.61
C GLN A 125 -10.19 -11.16 5.29
N SER A 126 -9.02 -11.33 4.68
CA SER A 126 -7.88 -12.01 5.27
C SER A 126 -6.68 -11.07 5.24
N ARG A 127 -5.91 -11.02 6.32
CA ARG A 127 -4.77 -10.10 6.48
C ARG A 127 -3.47 -10.85 6.63
N PHE A 128 -2.40 -10.21 6.21
CA PHE A 128 -1.03 -10.68 6.40
C PHE A 128 -0.06 -9.49 6.45
N ALA A 129 1.13 -9.71 7.02
CA ALA A 129 2.18 -8.70 7.04
C ALA A 129 2.66 -8.39 5.62
N ALA A 130 2.88 -7.11 5.31
CA ALA A 130 3.39 -6.75 4.00
C ALA A 130 4.81 -7.32 3.78
N PRO A 131 5.17 -7.77 2.56
CA PRO A 131 6.50 -8.29 2.29
C PRO A 131 7.62 -7.28 2.59
N THR A 132 8.71 -7.76 3.19
CA THR A 132 9.87 -6.94 3.55
C THR A 132 10.48 -6.29 2.30
N GLY A 133 10.42 -4.96 2.22
CA GLY A 133 10.96 -4.16 1.11
C GLY A 133 9.91 -3.46 0.25
N LEU A 134 8.61 -3.71 0.48
CA LEU A 134 7.56 -2.97 -0.23
C LEU A 134 7.53 -1.54 0.30
N ALA A 135 7.90 -0.58 -0.55
CA ALA A 135 8.04 0.81 -0.12
C ALA A 135 7.81 1.77 -1.27
N TRP A 136 7.28 2.96 -0.97
CA TRP A 136 7.17 4.07 -1.90
C TRP A 136 7.97 5.24 -1.34
N GLN A 137 8.63 5.98 -2.22
CA GLN A 137 9.41 7.15 -1.84
C GLN A 137 9.11 8.32 -2.79
N GLN A 138 8.95 9.51 -2.22
CA GLN A 138 8.92 10.76 -2.95
C GLN A 138 10.00 11.69 -2.41
N GLN A 139 10.61 12.46 -3.33
CA GLN A 139 11.62 13.46 -3.02
C GLN A 139 11.19 14.81 -3.60
N ILE A 140 11.37 15.87 -2.81
CA ILE A 140 11.08 17.24 -3.23
C ILE A 140 12.30 18.10 -2.91
N LEU A 141 12.75 18.87 -3.89
CA LEU A 141 13.77 19.90 -3.68
C LEU A 141 13.13 21.13 -3.03
N LEU A 142 13.70 21.55 -1.91
CA LEU A 142 13.33 22.75 -1.19
C LEU A 142 14.50 23.74 -1.29
N THR A 143 14.18 25.00 -1.60
CA THR A 143 15.16 26.09 -1.59
C THR A 143 14.88 26.98 -0.39
N LEU A 144 15.82 27.02 0.57
CA LEU A 144 15.76 27.90 1.73
C LEU A 144 16.30 29.29 1.33
N LYS A 145 15.50 30.11 0.64
CA LYS A 145 15.83 31.53 0.48
C LYS A 145 15.31 32.31 1.69
N GLU A 146 16.22 32.84 2.50
CA GLU A 146 15.93 34.02 3.31
C GLU A 146 16.10 35.23 2.39
N GLU A 147 14.99 35.75 1.84
CA GLU A 147 15.01 37.13 1.32
C GLU A 147 15.06 38.06 2.54
N LYS A 148 16.16 38.77 2.70
CA LYS A 148 16.27 39.94 3.59
C LYS A 148 15.85 41.20 2.86
#